data_AF-A0A388JRM6-F1
#
_entry.id   AF-A0A388JRM6-F1
#
_cell.length_a   1.000
_cell.length_b   1.000
_cell.length_c   1.000
_cell.angle_alpha   90.00
_cell.angle_beta   90.00
_cell.angle_gamma   90.00
#
_symmetry.space_group_name_H-M   'P 1'
#
loop_
_entity.id
_entity.type
_entity.pdbx_description
1 polymer ?
#
loop_
_entity_poly.entity_id
_entity_poly.type
_entity_poly.pdbx_seq_one_letter_code
_entity_poly.pdbx_strand_id
1 'polypeptide(L)' 'MALEALPPFIIIGGALVLMGGIQHTVHKALYGKPKHPRSDAWDYAMEERDSRILEEAAAAAAAGGGAAAGGKN' A
#
# COMPACT_ATOMS: atom_id res chain seq x y z
N MET A 1 41.68 6.53 -16.97
CA MET A 1 40.69 7.33 -17.74
C MET A 1 39.25 6.98 -17.41
N ALA A 2 38.78 5.72 -17.47
CA ALA A 2 37.36 5.41 -17.15
C ALA A 2 37.01 5.52 -15.64
N LEU A 3 37.96 5.19 -14.74
CA LEU A 3 37.72 5.18 -13.29
C LEU A 3 37.60 6.57 -12.66
N GLU A 4 38.17 7.62 -13.25
CA GLU A 4 38.03 9.00 -12.77
C GLU A 4 36.66 9.60 -13.10
N ALA A 5 35.97 9.06 -14.09
CA ALA A 5 34.60 9.45 -14.43
C ALA A 5 33.54 8.68 -13.63
N LEU A 6 33.92 7.62 -12.91
CA LEU A 6 33.00 6.80 -12.11
C LEU A 6 32.34 7.55 -10.93
N PRO A 7 33.05 8.43 -10.18
CA PRO A 7 32.48 9.16 -9.06
C PRO A 7 31.21 9.97 -9.39
N PRO A 8 31.14 10.80 -10.45
CA PRO A 8 29.91 11.50 -10.78
C PRO A 8 28.78 10.56 -11.20
N PHE A 9 29.07 9.43 -11.88
CA PHE A 9 28.03 8.45 -12.23
C PHE A 9 27.45 7.73 -11.00
N ILE A 10 28.28 7.38 -10.02
CA ILE A 10 27.80 6.77 -8.77
C ILE A 10 26.90 7.72 -8.00
N ILE A 11 27.26 9.00 -7.95
CA ILE A 11 26.44 10.02 -7.25
C ILE A 11 25.08 10.17 -7.93
N ILE A 12 25.05 10.28 -9.25
CA ILE A 12 23.80 10.41 -10.01
C ILE A 12 22.96 9.13 -9.91
N GLY A 13 23.58 7.96 -10.06
CA GLY A 13 22.91 6.67 -9.90
C GLY A 13 22.34 6.49 -8.50
N GLY A 14 23.12 6.84 -7.47
CA GLY A 14 22.67 6.82 -6.07
C GLY A 14 21.49 7.75 -5.81
N ALA A 15 21.52 8.96 -6.39
CA ALA A 15 20.41 9.91 -6.28
C ALA A 15 19.11 9.38 -6.89
N LEU A 16 19.18 8.72 -8.06
CA LEU A 16 18.02 8.12 -8.72
C LEU A 16 17.44 6.94 -7.91
N VAL A 17 18.30 6.10 -7.35
CA VAL A 17 17.87 4.98 -6.49
C VAL A 17 17.20 5.50 -5.21
N LEU A 18 17.76 6.54 -4.59
CA LEU A 18 17.17 7.18 -3.41
C LEU A 18 15.80 7.78 -3.73
N MET A 19 15.64 8.44 -4.87
CA MET A 19 14.37 9.05 -5.25
C MET A 19 13.25 8.00 -5.36
N GLY A 20 13.49 6.88 -6.06
CA GLY A 20 12.51 5.80 -6.17
C GLY A 20 12.27 5.08 -4.83
N GLY A 21 13.33 4.84 -4.05
CA GLY A 21 13.27 4.16 -2.76
C GLY A 21 12.51 4.96 -1.70
N ILE A 22 12.71 6.27 -1.63
CA ILE A 22 12.00 7.16 -0.70
C ILE A 22 10.51 7.19 -1.05
N GLN A 23 10.18 7.36 -2.33
CA GLN A 23 8.78 7.38 -2.78
C GLN A 23 8.06 6.05 -2.48
N HIS A 24 8.72 4.91 -2.71
CA HIS A 24 8.16 3.59 -2.39
C HIS A 24 7.96 3.40 -0.88
N THR A 25 8.98 3.75 -0.09
CA THR A 25 8.95 3.57 1.38
C THR A 25 7.90 4.46 2.03
N VAL A 26 7.83 5.74 1.63
CA VAL A 26 6.85 6.68 2.16
C VAL A 26 5.42 6.28 1.79
N HIS A 27 5.18 5.85 0.54
CA HIS A 27 3.85 5.41 0.13
C HIS A 27 3.42 4.13 0.85
N LYS A 28 4.36 3.17 1.02
CA LYS A 28 4.11 1.95 1.77
C LYS A 28 3.85 2.22 3.25
N ALA A 29 4.51 3.23 3.83
CA ALA A 29 4.31 3.62 5.23
C ALA A 29 2.95 4.32 5.47
N LEU A 30 2.51 5.19 4.55
CA LEU A 30 1.27 5.95 4.71
C LEU A 30 0.01 5.16 4.36
N TYR A 31 0.06 4.35 3.29
CA TYR A 31 -1.11 3.61 2.80
C TYR A 31 -1.06 2.11 3.14
N GLY A 32 0.00 1.63 3.79
CA GLY A 32 0.18 0.22 4.14
C GLY A 32 0.41 -0.72 2.94
N LYS A 33 0.21 -0.24 1.71
CA LYS A 33 0.33 -0.99 0.46
C LYS A 33 1.23 -0.25 -0.54
N PRO A 34 2.04 -0.98 -1.34
CA PRO A 34 2.74 -0.40 -2.48
C PRO A 34 1.75 0.29 -3.43
N LYS A 35 2.11 1.48 -3.93
CA LYS A 35 1.27 2.26 -4.86
C LYS A 35 0.90 1.42 -6.08
N HIS A 36 -0.39 1.22 -6.34
CA HIS A 36 -0.84 0.51 -7.54
C HIS A 36 -0.61 1.41 -8.77
N PRO A 37 0.19 0.99 -9.78
CA PRO A 37 0.55 1.85 -10.92
C PRO A 37 -0.60 2.16 -11.89
N ARG A 38 -1.73 1.47 -11.76
CA ARG A 38 -2.87 1.59 -12.67
C ARG A 38 -4.17 1.35 -11.92
N SER A 39 -4.60 2.35 -11.15
CA SER A 39 -5.94 2.33 -10.57
C SER A 39 -6.94 2.69 -11.66
N ASP A 40 -7.59 1.69 -12.24
CA ASP A 40 -8.73 1.93 -13.10
C ASP A 40 -9.98 2.27 -12.26
N ALA A 41 -11.06 2.66 -12.92
CA ALA A 41 -12.29 3.04 -12.21
C ALA A 41 -12.91 1.86 -11.44
N TRP A 42 -12.60 0.62 -11.81
CA TRP A 42 -13.06 -0.59 -11.14
C TRP A 42 -12.28 -0.84 -9.85
N ASP A 43 -10.97 -0.64 -9.86
CA ASP A 43 -10.12 -0.75 -8.66
C ASP A 43 -10.50 0.27 -7.60
N TYR A 44 -10.80 1.51 -7.98
CA TYR A 44 -11.29 2.53 -7.03
C TYR A 44 -12.63 2.15 -6.40
N ALA A 45 -13.57 1.63 -7.20
CA ALA A 45 -14.88 1.20 -6.70
C ALA A 45 -14.77 -0.03 -5.77
N MET A 46 -13.83 -0.93 -6.05
CA MET A 46 -13.55 -2.07 -5.18
C MET A 46 -12.84 -1.66 -3.89
N GLU A 47 -11.93 -0.69 -3.93
CA GLU A 47 -11.24 -0.20 -2.74
C GLU A 47 -12.20 0.52 -1.78
N GLU A 48 -13.15 1.30 -2.30
CA GLU A 48 -14.23 1.92 -1.51
C GLU A 48 -15.21 0.88 -0.94
N ARG A 49 -15.51 -0.17 -1.70
CA ARG A 49 -16.34 -1.27 -1.20
C ARG A 49 -15.64 -2.01 -0.05
N ASP A 50 -14.37 -2.37 -0.25
CA ASP A 50 -13.61 -3.12 0.74
C ASP A 50 -13.35 -2.28 2.01
N SER A 51 -13.18 -0.96 1.91
CA SER A 51 -13.09 -0.09 3.09
C SER A 51 -14.39 -0.07 3.89
N ARG A 52 -15.55 0.01 3.22
CA ARG A 52 -16.87 -0.04 3.89
C ARG A 52 -17.14 -1.39 4.57
N ILE A 53 -16.80 -2.50 3.91
CA ILE A 53 -16.97 -3.84 4.49
C ILE A 53 -16.07 -4.02 5.73
N LEU A 54 -14.83 -3.51 5.70
CA LEU A 54 -13.93 -3.55 6.85
C LEU A 54 -14.44 -2.69 8.02
N GLU A 55 -15.00 -1.52 7.74
CA GLU A 55 -15.64 -0.68 8.77
C GLU A 55 -16.86 -1.34 9.38
N GLU A 56 -17.73 -1.95 8.57
CA GLU A 56 -18.90 -2.70 9.05
C GLU A 56 -18.48 -3.94 9.86
N ALA A 57 -17.44 -4.65 9.45
CA ALA A 57 -16.89 -5.79 10.19
C ALA A 57 -16.22 -5.34 11.50
N ALA A 58 -15.51 -4.21 11.51
CA ALA A 58 -14.93 -3.64 12.73
C ALA A 58 -16.02 -3.13 13.69
N ALA A 59 -17.07 -2.50 13.16
CA ALA A 59 -18.23 -2.07 13.93
C ALA A 59 -19.01 -3.26 14.50
N ALA A 60 -19.18 -4.35 13.73
CA ALA A 60 -19.79 -5.59 14.21
C ALA A 60 -18.92 -6.27 15.29
N ALA A 61 -17.59 -6.27 15.13
CA ALA A 61 -16.68 -6.79 16.14
C ALA A 61 -16.69 -5.95 17.43
N ALA A 62 -16.83 -4.62 17.32
CA ALA A 62 -16.96 -3.70 18.45
C ALA A 62 -18.35 -3.73 19.11
N ALA A 63 -19.41 -4.03 18.35
CA ALA A 63 -20.78 -4.13 18.83
C ALA A 63 -21.09 -5.45 19.55
N GLY A 64 -20.22 -6.46 19.45
CA GLY A 64 -20.30 -7.66 20.29
C GLY A 64 -19.79 -8.92 19.61
N GLY A 65 -18.81 -9.56 20.24
CA GLY A 65 -18.55 -10.99 20.09
C GLY A 65 -19.75 -11.82 20.57
N GLY A 66 -20.81 -11.84 19.78
CA GLY A 66 -22.10 -12.43 20.11
C GLY A 66 -22.93 -12.76 18.88
N ALA A 67 -22.38 -13.53 17.93
CA ALA A 67 -23.17 -14.14 16.85
C ALA A 67 -22.52 -15.42 16.27
N ALA A 68 -21.79 -16.19 17.09
CA ALA A 68 -21.40 -17.56 16.76
C ALA A 68 -22.22 -18.54 17.60
N ALA A 69 -23.55 -18.42 17.54
CA ALA A 69 -24.46 -19.43 18.05
C ALA A 69 -25.71 -19.49 17.15
N GLY A 70 -25.84 -20.57 16.40
CA GLY A 70 -27.12 -21.03 15.89
C GLY A 70 -27.24 -21.04 14.38
N GLY A 71 -27.34 -22.25 13.82
CA GLY A 71 -27.85 -22.42 12.46
C GLY A 71 -27.39 -23.67 11.73
N LYS A 72 -27.43 -24.84 12.37
CA LYS A 72 -27.65 -26.08 11.60
C LYS A 72 -29.01 -25.93 10.91
N ASN A 73 -29.04 -26.10 9.59
CA ASN A 73 -30.09 -26.76 8.80
C ASN A 73 -29.51 -27.07 7.43
#